data_AF-A0A0G4B323-F1
#
_entry.id   AF-A0A0G4B323-F1
#
_cell.length_a   1.000
_cell.length_b   1.000
_cell.length_c   1.000
_cell.angle_alpha   90.00
_cell.angle_beta   90.00
_cell.angle_gamma   90.00
#
_symmetry.space_group_name_H-M   'P 1'
#
loop_
_entity.id
_entity.type
_entity.pdbx_description
1 polymer ?
#
loop_
_entity_poly.entity_id
_entity_poly.type
_entity_poly.pdbx_seq_one_letter_code
_entity_poly.pdbx_strand_id
1 'polypeptide(L)'
;MKKIVHIVLLVTLIFTTFYFGAPLSQNQTAKASFDPNNLVADAAFINVEGISAAGIQDLFNTTGTFLKTYSENGRSAARIVYDAAHGYGDASGALNGIDINSSTGTINPVAILATLQKEQGLVTGGASVTLNQSALNAAMGYGCPDGGGCNDAYVGFTKQIENAAWQLRYNYERAQGHGFSDYQVGQTATIDGQSVTYSNRATASLYRYTPHLGQNFTTYFNLWSTIYQYSFVSQSAYPTIRQNETAYFNLTVRNTGSATWTSSMHLGTDRGRDRVPGFIRGNTWSSANRITMLESSVAPGETATFRFTMAAPSNMAPGTYREYFRPVVDGIAWMNDLGIYWDINIANAPVVQVPNRYQYSFVSQSAYPAVNRNETAYLNLKIKNTGTATWDSSMHLGTDRGRDRITGFVRRENWSSPNRITMLESSVAPGETATFRFTMAAPSNMVPGTYKEYFRPVVDGIAWLNDIGIYWDITVL
;
A
#
# COMPACT_ATOMS: atom_id res chain seq x y z
N MET A 1 -5.46 -79.56 47.66
CA MET A 1 -6.68 -79.35 46.84
C MET A 1 -6.27 -78.73 45.52
N LYS A 2 -6.27 -79.54 44.45
CA LYS A 2 -5.99 -79.17 43.05
C LYS A 2 -7.34 -79.07 42.33
N LYS A 3 -7.54 -78.07 41.47
CA LYS A 3 -7.85 -78.22 40.03
C LYS A 3 -8.40 -76.93 39.40
N ILE A 4 -7.65 -76.50 38.39
CA ILE A 4 -7.98 -75.79 37.16
C ILE A 4 -9.44 -75.93 36.71
N VAL A 5 -10.04 -74.81 36.26
CA VAL A 5 -11.09 -74.79 35.22
C VAL A 5 -10.78 -73.66 34.24
N HIS A 6 -10.58 -74.02 32.97
CA HIS A 6 -10.54 -73.09 31.83
C HIS A 6 -11.96 -72.87 31.34
N ILE A 7 -12.35 -71.61 31.13
CA ILE A 7 -13.54 -71.25 30.35
C ILE A 7 -13.06 -70.42 29.16
N VAL A 8 -13.23 -70.99 27.97
CA VAL A 8 -13.00 -70.35 26.67
C VAL A 8 -14.29 -69.62 26.30
N LEU A 9 -14.24 -68.29 26.20
CA LEU A 9 -15.34 -67.49 25.65
C LEU A 9 -14.90 -66.97 24.26
N LEU A 10 -15.55 -67.47 23.22
CA LEU A 10 -15.36 -67.03 21.84
C LEU A 10 -16.16 -65.72 21.65
N VAL A 11 -15.48 -64.59 21.46
CA VAL A 11 -16.10 -63.32 21.08
C VAL A 11 -15.67 -62.98 19.66
N THR A 12 -16.63 -62.99 18.74
CA THR A 12 -16.49 -62.53 17.37
C THR A 12 -16.31 -61.01 17.35
N LEU A 13 -15.09 -60.56 17.00
CA LEU A 13 -14.75 -59.14 16.85
C LEU A 13 -15.17 -58.66 15.46
N ILE A 14 -16.14 -57.74 15.40
CA ILE A 14 -16.47 -56.98 14.19
C ILE A 14 -15.38 -55.92 13.99
N PHE A 15 -14.62 -56.02 12.90
CA PHE A 15 -13.66 -54.99 12.48
C PHE A 15 -14.42 -53.76 11.93
N THR A 16 -14.57 -52.71 12.73
CA THR A 16 -14.81 -51.36 12.24
C THR A 16 -13.46 -50.69 12.01
N THR A 17 -13.09 -50.48 10.75
CA THR A 17 -11.92 -49.70 10.37
C THR A 17 -12.13 -48.24 10.75
N PHE A 18 -11.58 -47.82 11.90
CA PHE A 18 -11.32 -46.42 12.18
C PHE A 18 -10.12 -45.98 11.36
N TYR A 19 -10.35 -45.08 10.40
CA TYR A 19 -9.27 -44.28 9.81
C TYR A 19 -8.69 -43.40 10.92
N PHE A 20 -7.59 -43.84 11.53
CA PHE A 20 -6.69 -42.93 12.24
C PHE A 20 -6.02 -42.07 11.18
N GLY A 21 -6.55 -40.87 10.95
CA GLY A 21 -5.82 -39.82 10.27
C GLY A 21 -4.48 -39.64 10.98
N ALA A 22 -3.38 -39.70 10.22
CA ALA A 22 -2.06 -39.41 10.75
C ALA A 22 -2.12 -38.07 11.50
N PRO A 23 -1.56 -37.97 12.72
CA PRO A 23 -1.47 -36.67 13.37
C PRO A 23 -0.67 -35.75 12.45
N LEU A 24 -1.29 -34.65 12.04
CA LEU A 24 -0.60 -33.54 11.39
C LEU A 24 0.60 -33.20 12.27
N SER A 25 1.80 -33.44 11.74
CA SER A 25 3.02 -32.96 12.37
C SER A 25 2.91 -31.44 12.44
N GLN A 26 2.61 -30.92 13.62
CA GLN A 26 2.81 -29.51 13.91
C GLN A 26 4.30 -29.25 13.71
N ASN A 27 4.65 -28.58 12.61
CA ASN A 27 5.93 -27.92 12.49
C ASN A 27 5.97 -26.83 13.56
N GLN A 28 6.38 -27.21 14.77
CA GLN A 28 6.86 -26.24 15.75
C GLN A 28 8.10 -25.62 15.14
N THR A 29 7.97 -24.42 14.57
CA THR A 29 9.10 -23.55 14.26
C THR A 29 9.97 -23.47 15.52
N ALA A 30 11.19 -24.01 15.44
CA ALA A 30 12.13 -23.96 16.54
C ALA A 30 12.28 -22.50 17.01
N LYS A 31 12.03 -22.25 18.29
CA LYS A 31 12.26 -20.93 18.91
C LYS A 31 13.72 -20.57 18.67
N ALA A 32 13.98 -19.46 17.98
CA ALA A 32 15.36 -18.99 17.76
C ALA A 32 16.09 -18.93 19.10
N SER A 33 17.27 -19.54 19.18
CA SER A 33 18.10 -19.49 20.38
C SER A 33 18.49 -18.05 20.68
N PHE A 34 18.45 -17.66 21.95
CA PHE A 34 18.90 -16.33 22.39
C PHE A 34 20.37 -16.10 21.99
N ASP A 35 20.64 -15.03 21.23
CA ASP A 35 21.98 -14.57 20.90
C ASP A 35 22.30 -13.30 21.70
N PRO A 36 23.18 -13.37 22.70
CA PRO A 36 23.55 -12.19 23.48
C PRO A 36 24.38 -11.18 22.67
N ASN A 37 25.00 -11.58 21.55
CA ASN A 37 25.78 -10.66 20.72
C ASN A 37 24.89 -9.84 19.76
N ASN A 38 23.63 -10.24 19.58
CA ASN A 38 22.69 -9.59 18.67
C ASN A 38 21.26 -9.70 19.21
N LEU A 39 20.85 -8.71 20.01
CA LEU A 39 19.54 -8.74 20.69
C LEU A 39 18.37 -8.45 19.76
N VAL A 40 18.59 -7.60 18.75
CA VAL A 40 17.61 -7.16 17.75
C VAL A 40 18.34 -6.50 16.57
N ALA A 41 17.81 -6.63 15.36
CA ALA A 41 18.35 -5.95 14.18
C ALA A 41 18.10 -4.44 14.23
N ASP A 42 19.09 -3.65 13.79
CA ASP A 42 19.02 -2.17 13.75
C ASP A 42 17.72 -1.68 13.08
N ALA A 43 17.40 -2.18 11.88
CA ALA A 43 16.19 -1.79 11.15
C ALA A 43 14.88 -2.07 11.91
N ALA A 44 14.83 -3.14 12.71
CA ALA A 44 13.66 -3.45 13.53
C ALA A 44 13.61 -2.56 14.78
N PHE A 45 14.77 -2.23 15.36
CA PHE A 45 14.89 -1.40 16.55
C PHE A 45 14.49 0.06 16.30
N ILE A 46 14.79 0.63 15.13
CA ILE A 46 14.42 2.02 14.79
C ILE A 46 13.12 2.16 13.99
N ASN A 47 12.38 1.07 13.76
CA ASN A 47 11.11 1.13 13.04
C ASN A 47 9.98 1.71 13.93
N VAL A 48 9.85 3.03 13.92
CA VAL A 48 8.83 3.77 14.69
C VAL A 48 7.39 3.46 14.23
N GLU A 49 7.25 2.99 12.99
CA GLU A 49 5.97 2.57 12.38
C GLU A 49 5.62 1.10 12.68
N GLY A 50 6.35 0.45 13.60
CA GLY A 50 6.17 -0.97 13.90
C GLY A 50 4.79 -1.33 14.45
N ILE A 51 4.16 -0.41 15.21
CA ILE A 51 2.79 -0.56 15.73
C ILE A 51 2.19 0.82 16.04
N SER A 52 0.90 1.01 15.78
CA SER A 52 0.20 2.26 16.08
C SER A 52 -0.16 2.40 17.57
N ALA A 53 -0.62 3.59 17.97
CA ALA A 53 -1.21 3.81 19.28
C ALA A 53 -2.39 2.86 19.58
N ALA A 54 -3.24 2.57 18.59
CA ALA A 54 -4.34 1.61 18.80
C ALA A 54 -3.83 0.18 18.92
N GLY A 55 -2.76 -0.19 18.21
CA GLY A 55 -2.10 -1.49 18.38
C GLY A 55 -1.50 -1.68 19.77
N ILE A 56 -0.90 -0.63 20.32
CA ILE A 56 -0.39 -0.64 21.70
C ILE A 56 -1.56 -0.76 22.69
N GLN A 57 -2.66 -0.05 22.45
CA GLN A 57 -3.87 -0.14 23.27
C GLN A 57 -4.48 -1.55 23.23
N ASP A 58 -4.52 -2.18 22.06
CA ASP A 58 -5.00 -3.56 21.89
C ASP A 58 -4.10 -4.56 22.61
N LEU A 59 -2.79 -4.35 22.61
CA LEU A 59 -1.87 -5.14 23.41
C LEU A 59 -2.21 -5.02 24.90
N PHE A 60 -2.42 -3.81 25.43
CA PHE A 60 -2.79 -3.61 26.83
C PHE A 60 -4.16 -4.20 27.18
N ASN A 61 -5.14 -4.11 26.27
CA ASN A 61 -6.43 -4.76 26.41
C ASN A 61 -6.28 -6.28 26.50
N THR A 62 -5.44 -6.86 25.64
CA THR A 62 -5.20 -8.31 25.53
C THR A 62 -4.47 -8.86 26.74
N THR A 63 -3.44 -8.17 27.22
CA THR A 63 -2.72 -8.58 28.43
C THR A 63 -3.50 -8.32 29.71
N GLY A 64 -4.54 -7.48 29.65
CA GLY A 64 -5.41 -7.18 30.77
C GLY A 64 -4.76 -6.35 31.88
N THR A 65 -3.60 -5.73 31.62
CA THR A 65 -2.88 -4.85 32.57
C THR A 65 -3.67 -3.58 32.91
N PHE A 66 -3.34 -2.90 34.01
CA PHE A 66 -3.93 -1.61 34.38
C PHE A 66 -3.60 -0.51 33.36
N LEU A 67 -2.53 -0.64 32.56
CA LEU A 67 -2.18 0.33 31.51
C LEU A 67 -3.29 0.51 30.47
N LYS A 68 -4.19 -0.47 30.32
CA LYS A 68 -5.33 -0.39 29.39
C LYS A 68 -6.28 0.77 29.69
N THR A 69 -6.43 1.16 30.95
CA THR A 69 -7.26 2.29 31.40
C THR A 69 -6.43 3.45 31.96
N TYR A 70 -5.11 3.30 32.01
CA TYR A 70 -4.23 4.31 32.58
C TYR A 70 -4.10 5.52 31.65
N SER A 71 -4.11 6.71 32.25
CA SER A 71 -3.81 7.96 31.57
C SER A 71 -3.01 8.88 32.47
N GLU A 72 -2.16 9.70 31.87
CA GLU A 72 -1.37 10.72 32.53
C GLU A 72 -1.39 11.98 31.66
N ASN A 73 -1.69 13.14 32.26
CA ASN A 73 -1.75 14.44 31.56
C ASN A 73 -2.64 14.43 30.29
N GLY A 74 -3.78 13.74 30.35
CA GLY A 74 -4.74 13.67 29.24
C GLY A 74 -4.36 12.71 28.11
N ARG A 75 -3.26 11.97 28.21
CA ARG A 75 -2.85 10.94 27.25
C ARG A 75 -3.00 9.55 27.86
N SER A 76 -3.50 8.58 27.09
CA SER A 76 -3.47 7.18 27.49
C SER A 76 -2.04 6.65 27.52
N ALA A 77 -1.79 5.56 28.27
CA ALA A 77 -0.49 4.88 28.24
C ALA A 77 -0.05 4.54 26.81
N ALA A 78 -0.99 4.07 25.98
CA ALA A 78 -0.71 3.71 24.59
C ALA A 78 -0.29 4.92 23.75
N ARG A 79 -0.93 6.07 23.96
CA ARG A 79 -0.56 7.32 23.29
C ARG A 79 0.80 7.82 23.74
N ILE A 80 1.14 7.72 25.02
CA ILE A 80 2.45 8.12 25.56
C ILE A 80 3.57 7.29 24.92
N VAL A 81 3.42 5.97 24.85
CA VAL A 81 4.41 5.08 24.19
C VAL A 81 4.56 5.43 22.71
N TYR A 82 3.44 5.63 22.01
CA TYR A 82 3.45 6.03 20.59
C TYR A 82 4.15 7.38 20.38
N ASP A 83 3.82 8.38 21.20
CA ASP A 83 4.40 9.72 21.10
C ASP A 83 5.92 9.68 21.35
N ALA A 84 6.36 8.92 22.34
CA ALA A 84 7.77 8.74 22.64
C ALA A 84 8.52 8.10 21.46
N ALA A 85 7.96 7.04 20.85
CA ALA A 85 8.52 6.40 19.66
C ALA A 85 8.70 7.40 18.50
N HIS A 86 7.77 8.35 18.35
CA HIS A 86 7.79 9.37 17.31
C HIS A 86 8.53 10.65 17.71
N GLY A 87 9.29 10.65 18.82
CA GLY A 87 10.12 11.78 19.20
C GLY A 87 9.33 13.04 19.57
N TYR A 88 8.17 12.89 20.22
CA TYR A 88 7.41 13.99 20.80
C TYR A 88 7.70 14.16 22.30
N GLY A 89 7.43 15.35 22.84
CA GLY A 89 7.63 15.65 24.25
C GLY A 89 9.11 15.60 24.65
N ASP A 90 9.40 15.02 25.81
CA ASP A 90 10.77 14.83 26.30
C ASP A 90 11.53 13.74 25.51
N ALA A 91 10.87 13.07 24.56
CA ALA A 91 11.51 12.12 23.65
C ALA A 91 12.27 12.81 22.50
N SER A 92 12.55 14.11 22.65
CA SER A 92 13.17 14.97 21.65
C SER A 92 14.28 15.83 22.24
N GLY A 93 15.22 16.25 21.39
CA GLY A 93 16.31 17.14 21.77
C GLY A 93 17.58 16.89 20.96
N ALA A 94 18.46 17.89 20.97
CA ALA A 94 19.75 17.84 20.31
C ALA A 94 20.90 17.80 21.31
N LEU A 95 21.77 16.79 21.22
CA LEU A 95 22.95 16.67 22.06
C LEU A 95 24.12 16.09 21.24
N ASN A 96 25.30 16.70 21.34
CA ASN A 96 26.53 16.24 20.67
C ASN A 96 26.36 15.99 19.16
N GLY A 97 25.60 16.87 18.47
CA GLY A 97 25.36 16.76 17.03
C GLY A 97 24.34 15.70 16.62
N ILE A 98 23.69 15.04 17.58
CA ILE A 98 22.58 14.12 17.33
C ILE A 98 21.31 14.86 17.67
N ASP A 99 20.44 15.06 16.67
CA ASP A 99 19.13 15.67 16.82
C ASP A 99 18.06 14.58 16.71
N ILE A 100 17.24 14.46 17.76
CA ILE A 100 16.12 13.52 17.84
C ILE A 100 14.85 14.34 17.93
N ASN A 101 13.95 14.18 16.97
CA ASN A 101 12.68 14.91 16.92
C ASN A 101 11.63 14.13 16.11
N SER A 102 10.49 14.75 15.82
CA SER A 102 9.39 14.11 15.09
C SER A 102 9.69 13.71 13.65
N SER A 103 10.77 14.23 13.04
CA SER A 103 11.21 13.80 11.71
C SER A 103 12.12 12.57 11.75
N THR A 104 12.82 12.33 12.86
CA THR A 104 13.76 11.20 13.01
C THR A 104 13.16 10.04 13.81
N GLY A 105 12.22 10.35 14.71
CA GLY A 105 11.71 9.45 15.74
C GLY A 105 12.77 9.02 16.75
N THR A 106 12.38 8.17 17.69
CA THR A 106 13.29 7.50 18.63
C THR A 106 13.51 6.04 18.21
N ILE A 107 12.82 5.09 18.85
CA ILE A 107 12.92 3.66 18.61
C ILE A 107 11.52 3.08 18.41
N ASN A 108 11.48 1.83 17.95
CA ASN A 108 10.25 1.08 17.75
C ASN A 108 9.39 1.04 19.03
N PRO A 109 8.08 1.34 18.96
CA PRO A 109 7.21 1.26 20.14
C PRO A 109 7.22 -0.11 20.83
N VAL A 110 7.42 -1.20 20.08
CA VAL A 110 7.59 -2.55 20.64
C VAL A 110 8.89 -2.68 21.44
N ALA A 111 9.96 -1.99 21.05
CA ALA A 111 11.20 -1.95 21.83
C ALA A 111 11.03 -1.16 23.14
N ILE A 112 10.24 -0.07 23.12
CA ILE A 112 9.85 0.66 24.33
C ILE A 112 9.04 -0.27 25.26
N LEU A 113 8.03 -0.95 24.73
CA LEU A 113 7.21 -1.89 25.50
C LEU A 113 8.03 -3.05 26.07
N ALA A 114 8.94 -3.64 25.29
CA ALA A 114 9.79 -4.74 25.74
C ALA A 114 10.73 -4.29 26.87
N THR A 115 11.23 -3.06 26.79
CA THR A 115 12.02 -2.45 27.86
C THR A 115 11.15 -2.17 29.09
N LEU A 116 9.98 -1.54 28.94
CA LEU A 116 9.00 -1.33 30.00
C LEU A 116 8.66 -2.61 30.77
N GLN A 117 8.48 -3.71 30.03
CA GLN A 117 8.21 -5.02 30.61
C GLN A 117 9.44 -5.60 31.31
N LYS A 118 10.63 -5.46 30.74
CA LYS A 118 11.88 -5.90 31.35
C LYS A 118 12.16 -5.14 32.66
N GLU A 119 11.93 -3.83 32.69
CA GLU A 119 12.30 -2.97 33.81
C GLU A 119 11.29 -3.01 34.96
N GLN A 120 9.98 -3.05 34.67
CA GLN A 120 8.94 -2.95 35.71
C GLN A 120 7.79 -3.97 35.57
N GLY A 121 7.80 -4.83 34.56
CA GLY A 121 6.76 -5.87 34.39
C GLY A 121 5.35 -5.33 34.09
N LEU A 122 5.23 -4.09 33.61
CA LEU A 122 3.97 -3.36 33.55
C LEU A 122 3.03 -3.76 32.39
N VAL A 123 3.52 -4.52 31.40
CA VAL A 123 2.73 -4.87 30.20
C VAL A 123 1.96 -6.18 30.39
N THR A 124 2.56 -7.24 30.95
CA THR A 124 1.92 -8.57 31.05
C THR A 124 1.43 -8.96 32.45
N GLY A 125 1.44 -8.07 33.43
CA GLY A 125 1.10 -8.39 34.83
C GLY A 125 -0.36 -8.85 35.07
N GLY A 126 -1.27 -8.66 34.12
CA GLY A 126 -2.68 -9.07 34.23
C GLY A 126 -3.53 -8.16 35.13
N ALA A 127 -4.83 -8.49 35.27
CA ALA A 127 -5.81 -7.73 36.06
C ALA A 127 -5.55 -7.75 37.58
N SER A 128 -4.61 -8.58 38.05
CA SER A 128 -4.17 -8.66 39.45
C SER A 128 -3.03 -7.70 39.78
N VAL A 129 -2.49 -6.94 38.82
CA VAL A 129 -1.62 -5.80 39.11
C VAL A 129 -2.49 -4.60 39.42
N THR A 130 -2.73 -4.37 40.71
CA THR A 130 -3.22 -3.08 41.21
C THR A 130 -2.29 -1.97 40.72
N LEU A 131 -2.83 -0.78 40.46
CA LEU A 131 -2.03 0.39 40.08
C LEU A 131 -0.84 0.55 41.04
N ASN A 132 0.37 0.37 40.51
CA ASN A 132 1.62 0.48 41.27
C ASN A 132 2.28 1.80 40.90
N GLN A 133 1.99 2.84 41.68
CA GLN A 133 2.50 4.19 41.43
C GLN A 133 4.03 4.24 41.48
N SER A 134 4.66 3.46 42.37
CA SER A 134 6.13 3.39 42.44
C SER A 134 6.74 2.81 41.17
N ALA A 135 6.11 1.76 40.60
CA ALA A 135 6.54 1.20 39.32
C ALA A 135 6.29 2.18 38.17
N LEU A 136 5.21 2.97 38.18
CA LEU A 136 4.97 4.03 37.18
C LEU A 136 6.00 5.17 37.29
N ASN A 137 6.37 5.54 38.51
CA ASN A 137 7.34 6.60 38.78
C ASN A 137 8.73 6.27 38.25
N ALA A 138 9.07 4.98 38.16
CA ALA A 138 10.33 4.44 37.64
C ALA A 138 10.10 3.45 36.48
N ALA A 139 9.09 3.68 35.64
CA ALA A 139 8.56 2.74 34.63
C ALA A 139 9.64 2.10 33.73
N MET A 140 10.69 2.85 33.43
CA MET A 140 11.77 2.43 32.55
C MET A 140 13.14 2.43 33.24
N GLY A 141 13.19 2.68 34.55
CA GLY A 141 14.44 2.87 35.30
C GLY A 141 15.25 4.12 34.92
N TYR A 142 14.68 5.03 34.12
CA TYR A 142 15.42 6.20 33.65
C TYR A 142 15.69 7.16 34.81
N GLY A 143 16.97 7.50 35.03
CA GLY A 143 17.39 8.34 36.14
C GLY A 143 17.33 7.65 37.51
N CYS A 144 17.29 6.32 37.56
CA CYS A 144 17.28 5.50 38.77
C CYS A 144 18.53 4.59 38.84
N PRO A 145 19.70 5.09 39.29
CA PRO A 145 20.91 4.27 39.37
C PRO A 145 20.82 3.23 40.51
N ASP A 146 21.44 2.05 40.32
CA ASP A 146 21.39 0.92 41.27
C ASP A 146 21.85 1.25 42.70
N GLY A 147 22.72 2.24 42.86
CA GLY A 147 23.29 2.67 44.14
C GLY A 147 22.69 3.94 44.75
N GLY A 148 21.57 4.45 44.21
CA GLY A 148 20.96 5.72 44.63
C GLY A 148 19.44 5.78 44.48
N GLY A 149 18.85 6.90 44.90
CA GLY A 149 17.43 7.18 44.65
C GLY A 149 17.18 7.62 43.21
N CYS A 150 15.96 7.42 42.72
CA CYS A 150 15.52 7.97 41.43
C CYS A 150 15.55 9.50 41.46
N ASN A 151 15.95 10.11 40.35
CA ASN A 151 15.90 11.56 40.19
C ASN A 151 14.45 12.04 40.01
N ASP A 152 13.99 12.87 40.94
CA ASP A 152 12.62 13.43 40.98
C ASP A 152 12.21 14.16 39.69
N ALA A 153 13.16 14.68 38.91
CA ALA A 153 12.88 15.34 37.64
C ALA A 153 12.30 14.41 36.57
N TYR A 154 12.49 13.09 36.73
CA TYR A 154 12.04 12.07 35.77
C TYR A 154 10.96 11.15 36.31
N VAL A 155 10.41 11.47 37.48
CA VAL A 155 9.33 10.70 38.09
C VAL A 155 8.03 10.84 37.28
N GLY A 156 7.39 9.71 37.00
CA GLY A 156 6.09 9.62 36.33
C GLY A 156 6.17 8.84 35.02
N PHE A 157 5.05 8.25 34.61
CA PHE A 157 5.02 7.31 33.48
C PHE A 157 5.43 7.99 32.17
N THR A 158 4.92 9.21 31.93
CA THR A 158 5.29 9.99 30.73
C THR A 158 6.78 10.26 30.69
N LYS A 159 7.33 10.82 31.78
CA LYS A 159 8.74 11.19 31.86
C LYS A 159 9.65 9.99 31.66
N GLN A 160 9.33 8.88 32.30
CA GLN A 160 10.07 7.63 32.18
C GLN A 160 10.07 7.09 30.74
N ILE A 161 8.91 7.04 30.09
CA ILE A 161 8.79 6.51 28.72
C ILE A 161 9.50 7.42 27.70
N GLU A 162 9.24 8.72 27.74
CA GLU A 162 9.78 9.68 26.78
C GLU A 162 11.31 9.81 26.89
N ASN A 163 11.84 9.98 28.11
CA ASN A 163 13.29 10.12 28.30
C ASN A 163 14.05 8.80 28.05
N ALA A 164 13.48 7.65 28.41
CA ALA A 164 14.09 6.35 28.10
C ALA A 164 14.17 6.10 26.59
N ALA A 165 13.09 6.40 25.85
CA ALA A 165 13.07 6.28 24.40
C ALA A 165 14.12 7.18 23.74
N TRP A 166 14.25 8.43 24.20
CA TRP A 166 15.31 9.34 23.76
C TRP A 166 16.70 8.79 24.08
N GLN A 167 16.95 8.32 25.30
CA GLN A 167 18.25 7.79 25.71
C GLN A 167 18.65 6.56 24.90
N LEU A 168 17.71 5.66 24.64
CA LEU A 168 17.92 4.49 23.78
C LEU A 168 18.24 4.90 22.34
N ARG A 169 17.51 5.87 21.76
CA ARG A 169 17.86 6.37 20.42
C ARG A 169 19.22 7.07 20.42
N TYR A 170 19.50 7.88 21.42
CA TYR A 170 20.77 8.57 21.57
C TYR A 170 21.94 7.58 21.66
N ASN A 171 21.82 6.54 22.50
CA ASN A 171 22.81 5.47 22.60
C ASN A 171 23.02 4.76 21.25
N TYR A 172 21.94 4.48 20.52
CA TYR A 172 21.99 3.88 19.19
C TYR A 172 22.74 4.75 18.18
N GLU A 173 22.55 6.07 18.17
CA GLU A 173 23.32 7.03 17.37
C GLU A 173 24.80 7.07 17.77
N ARG A 174 25.08 7.03 19.07
CA ARG A 174 26.44 7.09 19.59
C ARG A 174 27.26 5.81 19.37
N ALA A 175 26.61 4.66 19.27
CA ALA A 175 27.26 3.35 19.12
C ALA A 175 28.17 3.22 17.89
N GLN A 176 28.08 4.14 16.92
CA GLN A 176 28.96 4.21 15.74
C GLN A 176 30.30 4.93 15.98
N GLY A 177 30.68 5.18 17.24
CA GLY A 177 31.97 5.79 17.56
C GLY A 177 31.95 7.31 17.69
N HIS A 178 30.77 7.92 17.75
CA HIS A 178 30.62 9.35 18.01
C HIS A 178 30.77 9.64 19.51
N GLY A 179 31.98 9.57 20.07
CA GLY A 179 32.33 10.23 21.34
C GLY A 179 32.04 9.52 22.67
N PHE A 180 31.61 8.25 22.68
CA PHE A 180 31.74 7.38 23.87
C PHE A 180 32.88 6.41 23.65
N SER A 181 33.69 6.11 24.68
CA SER A 181 34.73 5.08 24.60
C SER A 181 34.18 3.67 24.85
N ASP A 182 32.93 3.57 25.33
CA ASP A 182 32.26 2.36 25.79
C ASP A 182 30.99 2.07 24.98
N TYR A 183 30.58 0.80 24.97
CA TYR A 183 29.39 0.29 24.27
C TYR A 183 29.32 0.72 22.79
N GLN A 184 30.43 0.53 22.05
CA GLN A 184 30.47 0.73 20.60
C GLN A 184 30.30 -0.60 19.85
N VAL A 185 29.81 -0.52 18.61
CA VAL A 185 29.73 -1.69 17.73
C VAL A 185 31.11 -2.37 17.60
N GLY A 186 31.14 -3.69 17.79
CA GLY A 186 32.36 -4.50 17.75
C GLY A 186 33.13 -4.58 19.06
N GLN A 187 32.80 -3.79 20.09
CA GLN A 187 33.40 -3.95 21.41
C GLN A 187 32.86 -5.19 22.12
N THR A 188 33.69 -5.75 22.99
CA THR A 188 33.36 -6.90 23.83
C THR A 188 33.42 -6.50 25.31
N ALA A 189 32.41 -6.89 26.09
CA ALA A 189 32.38 -6.73 27.54
C ALA A 189 31.86 -7.99 28.23
N THR A 190 32.14 -8.11 29.53
CA THR A 190 31.54 -9.15 30.37
C THR A 190 30.20 -8.65 30.91
N ILE A 191 29.10 -9.28 30.50
CA ILE A 191 27.74 -8.99 30.95
C ILE A 191 27.18 -10.24 31.64
N ASP A 192 26.77 -10.12 32.91
CA ASP A 192 26.34 -11.23 33.77
C ASP A 192 27.25 -12.47 33.70
N GLY A 193 28.57 -12.25 33.67
CA GLY A 193 29.58 -13.31 33.60
C GLY A 193 29.80 -13.91 32.20
N GLN A 194 29.09 -13.44 31.16
CA GLN A 194 29.25 -13.89 29.79
C GLN A 194 30.01 -12.85 28.95
N SER A 195 30.93 -13.31 28.08
CA SER A 195 31.57 -12.45 27.09
C SER A 195 30.60 -12.13 25.96
N VAL A 196 30.28 -10.84 25.79
CA VAL A 196 29.31 -10.34 24.81
C VAL A 196 29.96 -9.32 23.89
N THR A 197 29.84 -9.52 22.58
CA THR A 197 30.28 -8.57 21.55
C THR A 197 29.07 -7.87 20.96
N TYR A 198 29.09 -6.54 20.90
CA TYR A 198 27.96 -5.78 20.37
C TYR A 198 27.98 -5.80 18.84
N SER A 199 27.22 -6.72 18.22
CA SER A 199 27.26 -6.92 16.77
C SER A 199 26.63 -5.77 15.97
N ASN A 200 25.77 -4.98 16.60
CA ASN A 200 25.10 -3.84 15.98
C ASN A 200 24.77 -2.74 16.99
N ARG A 201 24.25 -1.62 16.50
CA ARG A 201 24.01 -0.41 17.29
C ARG A 201 22.87 -0.60 18.29
N ALA A 202 21.83 -1.33 17.89
CA ALA A 202 20.69 -1.62 18.76
C ALA A 202 21.12 -2.45 19.97
N THR A 203 21.95 -3.48 19.75
CA THR A 203 22.53 -4.31 20.81
C THR A 203 23.40 -3.49 21.75
N ALA A 204 24.31 -2.68 21.19
CA ALA A 204 25.15 -1.78 21.98
C ALA A 204 24.31 -0.80 22.83
N SER A 205 23.26 -0.23 22.24
CA SER A 205 22.35 0.70 22.91
C SER A 205 21.60 0.07 24.08
N LEU A 206 21.06 -1.13 23.89
CA LEU A 206 20.30 -1.85 24.91
C LEU A 206 21.18 -2.25 26.10
N TYR A 207 22.41 -2.71 25.84
CA TYR A 207 23.36 -3.00 26.91
C TYR A 207 23.85 -1.75 27.63
N ARG A 208 24.05 -0.64 26.90
CA ARG A 208 24.39 0.65 27.52
C ARG A 208 23.27 1.18 28.41
N TYR A 209 22.01 0.91 28.06
CA TYR A 209 20.86 1.31 28.84
C TYR A 209 20.73 0.47 30.12
N THR A 210 20.82 -0.85 30.00
CA THR A 210 20.76 -1.78 31.14
C THR A 210 21.74 -2.94 30.92
N PRO A 211 22.93 -2.97 31.57
CA PRO A 211 24.01 -3.92 31.30
C PRO A 211 23.79 -5.31 31.92
N HIS A 212 22.66 -5.91 31.58
CA HIS A 212 22.27 -7.29 31.91
C HIS A 212 21.87 -8.04 30.64
N LEU A 213 21.95 -9.37 30.65
CA LEU A 213 21.60 -10.21 29.51
C LEU A 213 20.17 -9.90 29.02
N GLY A 214 20.07 -9.54 27.75
CA GLY A 214 18.85 -9.06 27.12
C GLY A 214 17.78 -10.12 26.84
N GLN A 215 17.83 -11.29 27.47
CA GLN A 215 16.95 -12.42 27.13
C GLN A 215 15.46 -12.09 27.30
N ASN A 216 15.10 -11.37 28.36
CA ASN A 216 13.73 -10.89 28.57
C ASN A 216 13.31 -9.89 27.49
N PHE A 217 14.17 -8.91 27.18
CA PHE A 217 13.91 -7.96 26.09
C PHE A 217 13.67 -8.69 24.77
N THR A 218 14.58 -9.57 24.35
CA THR A 218 14.46 -10.30 23.08
C THR A 218 13.21 -11.18 23.06
N THR A 219 12.85 -11.79 24.19
CA THR A 219 11.62 -12.59 24.30
C THR A 219 10.37 -11.75 24.06
N TYR A 220 10.22 -10.61 24.74
CA TYR A 220 9.03 -9.76 24.59
C TYR A 220 9.01 -9.01 23.27
N PHE A 221 10.16 -8.50 22.81
CA PHE A 221 10.27 -7.84 21.52
C PHE A 221 9.87 -8.80 20.39
N ASN A 222 10.38 -10.03 20.38
CA ASN A 222 10.00 -11.02 19.38
C ASN A 222 8.53 -11.39 19.50
N LEU A 223 8.03 -11.65 20.72
CA LEU A 223 6.63 -11.98 20.95
C LEU A 223 5.67 -10.94 20.37
N TRP A 224 5.96 -9.64 20.56
CA TRP A 224 5.07 -8.57 20.16
C TRP A 224 5.28 -8.05 18.74
N SER A 225 6.52 -8.11 18.22
CA SER A 225 6.79 -7.79 16.81
C SER A 225 6.27 -8.85 15.85
N THR A 226 5.96 -10.07 16.34
CA THR A 226 5.39 -11.15 15.53
C THR A 226 3.88 -11.32 15.67
N ILE A 227 3.16 -10.43 16.36
CA ILE A 227 1.70 -10.55 16.54
C ILE A 227 1.00 -10.62 15.18
N TYR A 228 1.38 -9.74 14.27
CA TYR A 228 0.83 -9.63 12.92
C TYR A 228 1.91 -9.97 11.89
N GLN A 229 1.99 -11.25 11.51
CA GLN A 229 2.94 -11.75 10.53
C GLN A 229 2.23 -12.61 9.52
N TYR A 230 2.72 -12.59 8.29
CA TYR A 230 2.18 -13.42 7.22
C TYR A 230 3.30 -13.98 6.33
N SER A 231 2.95 -15.03 5.61
CA SER A 231 3.74 -15.52 4.48
C SER A 231 2.89 -15.53 3.21
N PHE A 232 3.54 -15.31 2.08
CA PHE A 232 2.92 -15.45 0.77
C PHE A 232 2.57 -16.92 0.48
N VAL A 233 1.37 -17.17 -0.07
CA VAL A 233 0.97 -18.51 -0.54
C VAL A 233 0.84 -18.53 -2.06
N SER A 234 0.00 -17.65 -2.63
CA SER A 234 -0.16 -17.56 -4.08
C SER A 234 -0.78 -16.24 -4.49
N GLN A 235 -0.62 -15.88 -5.76
CA GLN A 235 -1.37 -14.79 -6.38
C GLN A 235 -1.78 -15.14 -7.81
N SER A 236 -2.78 -14.45 -8.34
CA SER A 236 -3.19 -14.56 -9.74
C SER A 236 -2.09 -14.07 -10.68
N ALA A 237 -2.14 -14.53 -11.93
CA ALA A 237 -1.25 -14.07 -12.99
C ALA A 237 -1.38 -12.56 -13.28
N TYR A 238 -0.36 -12.01 -13.94
CA TYR A 238 -0.31 -10.62 -14.37
C TYR A 238 -1.24 -10.42 -15.57
N PRO A 239 -2.28 -9.57 -15.47
CA PRO A 239 -3.29 -9.47 -16.52
C PRO A 239 -2.82 -8.58 -17.67
N THR A 240 -3.29 -8.90 -18.87
CA THR A 240 -3.33 -7.95 -19.99
C THR A 240 -4.78 -7.61 -20.29
N ILE A 241 -5.13 -6.33 -20.22
CA ILE A 241 -6.48 -5.82 -20.45
C ILE A 241 -6.43 -4.60 -21.38
N ARG A 242 -7.55 -4.24 -21.99
CA ARG A 242 -7.72 -3.00 -22.75
C ARG A 242 -8.49 -1.97 -21.94
N GLN A 243 -8.58 -0.75 -22.47
CA GLN A 243 -9.47 0.26 -21.90
C GLN A 243 -10.91 -0.28 -21.76
N ASN A 244 -11.54 0.01 -20.64
CA ASN A 244 -12.86 -0.47 -20.19
C ASN A 244 -12.95 -1.97 -19.86
N GLU A 245 -11.91 -2.76 -20.10
CA GLU A 245 -11.89 -4.16 -19.66
C GLU A 245 -11.55 -4.26 -18.17
N THR A 246 -12.07 -5.31 -17.52
CA THR A 246 -11.87 -5.59 -16.10
C THR A 246 -10.87 -6.74 -15.91
N ALA A 247 -9.86 -6.55 -15.07
CA ALA A 247 -8.99 -7.60 -14.58
C ALA A 247 -9.46 -8.14 -13.23
N TYR A 248 -9.18 -9.43 -12.99
CA TYR A 248 -9.50 -10.14 -11.77
C TYR A 248 -8.22 -10.54 -11.04
N PHE A 249 -8.18 -10.25 -9.75
CA PHE A 249 -7.02 -10.47 -8.89
C PHE A 249 -7.38 -11.40 -7.74
N ASN A 250 -6.47 -12.29 -7.40
CA ASN A 250 -6.56 -13.15 -6.22
C ASN A 250 -5.22 -13.16 -5.52
N LEU A 251 -5.21 -12.96 -4.21
CA LEU A 251 -4.04 -13.15 -3.34
C LEU A 251 -4.43 -14.07 -2.20
N THR A 252 -3.59 -15.06 -1.92
CA THR A 252 -3.69 -15.89 -0.73
C THR A 252 -2.42 -15.73 0.08
N VAL A 253 -2.59 -15.45 1.37
CA VAL A 253 -1.50 -15.35 2.35
C VAL A 253 -1.82 -16.22 3.56
N ARG A 254 -0.80 -16.68 4.27
CA ARG A 254 -0.96 -17.48 5.49
C ARG A 254 -0.66 -16.62 6.71
N ASN A 255 -1.51 -16.70 7.73
CA ASN A 255 -1.25 -16.12 9.03
C ASN A 255 -0.14 -16.90 9.73
N THR A 256 1.01 -16.26 9.92
CA THR A 256 2.16 -16.83 10.65
C THR A 256 2.41 -16.08 11.95
N GLY A 257 1.55 -15.13 12.30
CA GLY A 257 1.58 -14.42 13.57
C GLY A 257 0.79 -15.17 14.65
N SER A 258 0.70 -14.56 15.83
CA SER A 258 -0.05 -15.10 16.97
C SER A 258 -1.47 -14.56 17.08
N ALA A 259 -1.78 -13.42 16.45
CA ALA A 259 -3.14 -12.87 16.46
C ALA A 259 -4.02 -13.53 15.39
N THR A 260 -5.24 -13.89 15.77
CA THR A 260 -6.32 -14.19 14.82
C THR A 260 -6.69 -12.91 14.07
N TRP A 261 -6.70 -12.98 12.73
CA TRP A 261 -7.14 -11.86 11.91
C TRP A 261 -8.65 -11.84 11.81
N THR A 262 -9.26 -10.66 11.87
CA THR A 262 -10.71 -10.45 11.81
C THR A 262 -11.05 -9.43 10.73
N SER A 263 -12.24 -8.82 10.78
CA SER A 263 -12.71 -7.84 9.79
C SER A 263 -11.86 -6.56 9.67
N SER A 264 -10.95 -6.28 10.61
CA SER A 264 -9.98 -5.19 10.50
C SER A 264 -8.84 -5.49 9.52
N MET A 265 -8.70 -6.75 9.08
CA MET A 265 -7.66 -7.19 8.15
C MET A 265 -8.03 -6.87 6.70
N HIS A 266 -7.16 -6.12 6.04
CA HIS A 266 -7.31 -5.69 4.66
C HIS A 266 -6.02 -5.88 3.86
N LEU A 267 -6.15 -5.85 2.54
CA LEU A 267 -5.03 -5.63 1.63
C LEU A 267 -5.05 -4.17 1.20
N GLY A 268 -3.99 -3.43 1.53
CA GLY A 268 -3.84 -2.02 1.22
C GLY A 268 -2.90 -1.76 0.06
N THR A 269 -3.08 -0.64 -0.64
CA THR A 269 -2.16 -0.17 -1.69
C THR A 269 -0.85 0.36 -1.09
N ASP A 270 0.29 0.01 -1.68
CA ASP A 270 1.63 0.37 -1.20
C ASP A 270 2.52 1.00 -2.31
N ARG A 271 3.75 1.43 -1.95
CA ARG A 271 4.70 2.19 -2.80
C ARG A 271 4.10 3.51 -3.29
N GLY A 272 3.72 4.29 -2.30
CA GLY A 272 2.66 5.30 -2.37
C GLY A 272 1.59 4.84 -1.39
N ARG A 273 1.98 4.64 -0.12
CA ARG A 273 1.12 4.07 0.92
C ARG A 273 -0.22 4.81 0.91
N ASP A 274 -1.30 4.04 0.93
CA ASP A 274 -2.67 4.57 0.89
C ASP A 274 -3.07 5.34 -0.38
N ARG A 275 -2.25 5.33 -1.43
CA ARG A 275 -2.57 5.97 -2.71
C ARG A 275 -3.76 5.30 -3.39
N VAL A 276 -4.66 6.11 -3.90
CA VAL A 276 -5.75 5.65 -4.76
C VAL A 276 -5.19 5.24 -6.13
N PRO A 277 -5.40 3.99 -6.59
CA PRO A 277 -4.97 3.56 -7.91
C PRO A 277 -5.64 4.35 -9.03
N GLY A 278 -4.97 4.46 -10.19
CA GLY A 278 -5.56 5.08 -11.39
C GLY A 278 -6.63 4.23 -12.07
N PHE A 279 -6.89 3.02 -11.56
CA PHE A 279 -7.88 2.08 -12.06
C PHE A 279 -9.25 2.28 -11.41
N ILE A 280 -10.30 1.88 -12.13
CA ILE A 280 -11.66 1.82 -11.58
C ILE A 280 -11.76 0.56 -10.73
N ARG A 281 -12.06 0.71 -9.44
CA ARG A 281 -12.05 -0.41 -8.48
C ARG A 281 -13.43 -1.07 -8.42
N GLY A 282 -13.47 -2.40 -8.29
CA GLY A 282 -14.71 -3.14 -8.11
C GLY A 282 -15.27 -3.13 -6.70
N ASN A 283 -16.36 -3.87 -6.49
CA ASN A 283 -17.17 -3.83 -5.26
C ASN A 283 -16.52 -4.46 -4.02
N THR A 284 -15.43 -5.22 -4.15
CA THR A 284 -14.71 -5.82 -3.00
C THR A 284 -13.67 -4.88 -2.39
N TRP A 285 -13.55 -3.67 -2.93
CA TRP A 285 -12.81 -2.59 -2.30
C TRP A 285 -13.70 -1.93 -1.23
N SER A 286 -13.35 -2.09 0.04
CA SER A 286 -14.07 -1.43 1.16
C SER A 286 -13.83 0.07 1.21
N SER A 287 -12.75 0.56 0.59
CA SER A 287 -12.45 1.97 0.43
C SER A 287 -11.66 2.22 -0.86
N ALA A 288 -11.23 3.46 -1.11
CA ALA A 288 -10.42 3.78 -2.28
C ALA A 288 -9.05 3.07 -2.32
N ASN A 289 -8.59 2.52 -1.20
CA ASN A 289 -7.25 1.96 -1.00
C ASN A 289 -7.25 0.70 -0.11
N ARG A 290 -8.41 0.08 0.14
CA ARG A 290 -8.57 -1.13 0.96
C ARG A 290 -9.38 -2.18 0.23
N ILE A 291 -8.90 -3.42 0.27
CA ILE A 291 -9.58 -4.61 -0.21
C ILE A 291 -9.88 -5.51 0.99
N THR A 292 -11.13 -5.92 1.12
CA THR A 292 -11.59 -6.74 2.24
C THR A 292 -11.08 -8.17 2.13
N MET A 293 -10.63 -8.73 3.26
CA MET A 293 -10.39 -10.18 3.40
C MET A 293 -11.71 -10.95 3.26
N LEU A 294 -11.69 -12.11 2.58
CA LEU A 294 -12.92 -12.87 2.35
C LEU A 294 -13.38 -13.64 3.59
N GLU A 295 -12.44 -14.14 4.37
CA GLU A 295 -12.70 -14.87 5.59
C GLU A 295 -13.17 -13.92 6.71
N SER A 296 -14.12 -14.36 7.53
CA SER A 296 -14.56 -13.60 8.71
C SER A 296 -13.53 -13.63 9.85
N SER A 297 -12.70 -14.68 9.88
CA SER A 297 -11.65 -14.90 10.86
C SER A 297 -10.58 -15.82 10.26
N VAL A 298 -9.30 -15.56 10.55
CA VAL A 298 -8.16 -16.39 10.13
C VAL A 298 -7.23 -16.59 11.32
N ALA A 299 -7.28 -17.78 11.92
CA ALA A 299 -6.43 -18.13 13.06
C ALA A 299 -4.95 -18.33 12.64
N PRO A 300 -4.00 -18.31 13.59
CA PRO A 300 -2.61 -18.68 13.31
C PRO A 300 -2.48 -20.01 12.56
N GLY A 301 -1.73 -20.01 11.46
CA GLY A 301 -1.53 -21.16 10.59
C GLY A 301 -2.53 -21.28 9.43
N GLU A 302 -3.68 -20.60 9.49
CA GLU A 302 -4.69 -20.58 8.43
C GLU A 302 -4.36 -19.56 7.33
N THR A 303 -5.12 -19.60 6.22
CA THR A 303 -4.92 -18.72 5.07
C THR A 303 -6.05 -17.71 4.91
N ALA A 304 -5.68 -16.48 4.57
CA ALA A 304 -6.58 -15.42 4.14
C ALA A 304 -6.57 -15.28 2.62
N THR A 305 -7.71 -14.91 2.05
CA THR A 305 -7.90 -14.69 0.63
C THR A 305 -8.40 -13.27 0.38
N PHE A 306 -7.80 -12.60 -0.59
CA PHE A 306 -8.26 -11.32 -1.11
C PHE A 306 -8.62 -11.49 -2.58
N ARG A 307 -9.87 -11.19 -2.94
CA ARG A 307 -10.34 -11.17 -4.33
C ARG A 307 -10.85 -9.80 -4.70
N PHE A 308 -10.34 -9.26 -5.78
CA PHE A 308 -10.72 -7.94 -6.23
C PHE A 308 -10.60 -7.76 -7.72
N THR A 309 -11.24 -6.70 -8.21
CA THR A 309 -11.20 -6.32 -9.62
C THR A 309 -10.75 -4.89 -9.77
N MET A 310 -10.09 -4.63 -10.89
CA MET A 310 -9.74 -3.30 -11.36
C MET A 310 -10.01 -3.23 -12.86
N ALA A 311 -10.68 -2.19 -13.31
CA ALA A 311 -10.92 -1.92 -14.72
C ALA A 311 -10.09 -0.74 -15.20
N ALA A 312 -9.57 -0.84 -16.42
CA ALA A 312 -8.82 0.24 -17.05
C ALA A 312 -9.79 1.36 -17.48
N PRO A 313 -9.59 2.62 -17.08
CA PRO A 313 -10.37 3.74 -17.59
C PRO A 313 -10.26 3.88 -19.12
N SER A 314 -11.28 4.48 -19.74
CA SER A 314 -11.34 4.73 -21.19
C SER A 314 -10.18 5.56 -21.73
N ASN A 315 -9.60 6.42 -20.90
CA ASN A 315 -8.50 7.34 -21.23
C ASN A 315 -7.11 6.83 -20.77
N MET A 316 -7.02 5.62 -20.21
CA MET A 316 -5.74 5.08 -19.74
C MET A 316 -4.84 4.76 -20.94
N ALA A 317 -3.60 5.24 -20.89
CA ALA A 317 -2.64 5.02 -21.96
C ALA A 317 -2.21 3.54 -22.04
N PRO A 318 -1.87 3.01 -23.22
CA PRO A 318 -1.23 1.72 -23.33
C PRO A 318 0.13 1.71 -22.59
N GLY A 319 0.46 0.59 -21.95
CA GLY A 319 1.69 0.42 -21.18
C GLY A 319 1.53 -0.53 -20.01
N THR A 320 2.63 -0.76 -19.29
CA THR A 320 2.63 -1.59 -18.08
C THR A 320 2.52 -0.72 -16.84
N TYR A 321 1.50 -0.99 -16.03
CA TYR A 321 1.24 -0.32 -14.77
C TYR A 321 1.47 -1.29 -13.63
N ARG A 322 2.51 -1.05 -12.83
CA ARG A 322 2.81 -1.89 -11.67
C ARG A 322 2.08 -1.37 -10.44
N GLU A 323 1.28 -2.24 -9.83
CA GLU A 323 0.51 -1.93 -8.63
C GLU A 323 0.97 -2.80 -7.45
N TYR A 324 1.38 -2.16 -6.36
CA TYR A 324 1.92 -2.81 -5.15
C TYR A 324 0.87 -2.87 -4.05
N PHE A 325 0.87 -3.98 -3.31
CA PHE A 325 -0.09 -4.23 -2.24
C PHE A 325 0.58 -4.84 -1.02
N ARG A 326 0.03 -4.55 0.16
CA ARG A 326 0.58 -5.02 1.42
C ARG A 326 -0.55 -5.23 2.43
N PRO A 327 -0.57 -6.38 3.15
CA PRO A 327 -1.57 -6.61 4.18
C PRO A 327 -1.44 -5.61 5.33
N VAL A 328 -2.58 -5.17 5.83
CA VAL A 328 -2.71 -4.17 6.89
C VAL A 328 -3.84 -4.57 7.83
N VAL A 329 -3.57 -4.47 9.13
CA VAL A 329 -4.63 -4.48 10.14
C VAL A 329 -4.97 -3.04 10.41
N ASP A 330 -6.12 -2.59 9.90
CA ASP A 330 -6.49 -1.18 9.92
C ASP A 330 -6.54 -0.63 11.34
N GLY A 331 -5.97 0.57 11.50
CA GLY A 331 -5.78 1.20 12.79
C GLY A 331 -4.60 0.64 13.60
N ILE A 332 -4.03 -0.52 13.26
CA ILE A 332 -3.02 -1.22 14.07
C ILE A 332 -1.62 -1.18 13.44
N ALA A 333 -1.42 -1.86 12.31
CA ALA A 333 -0.10 -1.94 11.68
C ALA A 333 -0.15 -2.46 10.24
N TRP A 334 0.81 -2.01 9.43
CA TRP A 334 1.15 -2.66 8.16
C TRP A 334 2.07 -3.85 8.44
N MET A 335 1.71 -5.05 7.98
CA MET A 335 2.54 -6.26 8.17
C MET A 335 3.80 -6.22 7.30
N ASN A 336 4.81 -7.06 7.47
CA ASN A 336 6.07 -6.99 6.69
C ASN A 336 5.87 -6.89 5.16
N ASP A 337 6.64 -6.05 4.45
CA ASP A 337 6.56 -5.95 2.98
C ASP A 337 7.28 -7.15 2.33
N LEU A 338 6.51 -8.04 1.69
CA LEU A 338 7.04 -9.14 0.88
C LEU A 338 7.17 -8.78 -0.61
N GLY A 339 6.92 -7.53 -1.00
CA GLY A 339 6.99 -7.07 -2.37
C GLY A 339 5.88 -7.65 -3.25
N ILE A 340 4.64 -7.69 -2.77
CA ILE A 340 3.50 -8.21 -3.54
C ILE A 340 3.07 -7.15 -4.56
N TYR A 341 3.01 -7.54 -5.84
CA TYR A 341 2.56 -6.67 -6.92
C TYR A 341 1.95 -7.42 -8.11
N TRP A 342 1.25 -6.67 -8.96
CA TRP A 342 0.91 -7.08 -10.31
C TRP A 342 1.42 -6.06 -11.32
N ASP A 343 2.01 -6.55 -12.41
CA ASP A 343 2.16 -5.78 -13.64
C ASP A 343 0.87 -5.91 -14.45
N ILE A 344 0.14 -4.80 -14.58
CA ILE A 344 -1.09 -4.74 -15.36
C ILE A 344 -0.74 -4.15 -16.71
N ASN A 345 -0.75 -4.97 -17.74
CA ASN A 345 -0.44 -4.52 -19.08
C ASN A 345 -1.72 -3.99 -19.76
N ILE A 346 -1.76 -2.69 -20.02
CA ILE A 346 -2.76 -2.08 -20.86
C ILE A 346 -2.34 -2.26 -22.30
N ALA A 347 -2.94 -3.24 -22.96
CA ALA A 347 -2.72 -3.46 -24.37
C ALA A 347 -3.19 -2.25 -25.17
N ASN A 348 -2.52 -1.99 -26.29
CA ASN A 348 -3.11 -1.15 -27.32
C ASN A 348 -4.52 -1.69 -27.60
N ALA A 349 -5.51 -0.79 -27.67
CA ALA A 349 -6.74 -1.13 -28.38
C ALA A 349 -6.32 -1.77 -29.70
N PRO A 350 -6.93 -2.90 -30.12
CA PRO A 350 -6.64 -3.40 -31.44
C PRO A 350 -6.86 -2.20 -32.35
N VAL A 351 -5.84 -1.83 -33.13
CA VAL A 351 -6.12 -1.08 -34.34
C VAL A 351 -7.16 -1.97 -34.98
N VAL A 352 -8.43 -1.54 -34.99
CA VAL A 352 -9.38 -2.08 -35.94
C VAL A 352 -8.65 -1.79 -37.23
N GLN A 353 -7.97 -2.81 -37.77
CA GLN A 353 -7.37 -2.75 -39.08
C GLN A 353 -8.53 -2.26 -39.90
N VAL A 354 -8.48 -0.99 -40.30
CA VAL A 354 -9.47 -0.44 -41.20
C VAL A 354 -9.47 -1.48 -42.31
N PRO A 355 -10.54 -2.29 -42.46
CA PRO A 355 -10.45 -3.40 -43.38
C PRO A 355 -9.98 -2.78 -44.69
N ASN A 356 -8.98 -3.39 -45.34
CA ASN A 356 -8.16 -2.81 -46.42
C ASN A 356 -8.97 -2.18 -47.59
N ARG A 357 -10.30 -2.28 -47.51
CA ARG A 357 -11.36 -1.67 -48.29
C ARG A 357 -11.73 -0.21 -47.97
N TYR A 358 -11.42 0.39 -46.82
CA TYR A 358 -11.68 1.84 -46.58
C TYR A 358 -10.37 2.62 -46.57
N GLN A 359 -10.00 3.16 -47.73
CA GLN A 359 -8.82 4.00 -47.90
C GLN A 359 -9.22 5.28 -48.62
N TYR A 360 -8.50 6.35 -48.34
CA TYR A 360 -8.73 7.62 -49.02
C TYR A 360 -7.42 8.29 -49.38
N SER A 361 -7.50 9.19 -50.36
CA SER A 361 -6.45 10.17 -50.64
C SER A 361 -7.03 11.58 -50.59
N PHE A 362 -6.19 12.52 -50.19
CA PHE A 362 -6.54 13.94 -50.23
C PHE A 362 -6.74 14.41 -51.68
N VAL A 363 -7.80 15.18 -51.93
CA VAL A 363 -8.03 15.84 -53.23
C VAL A 363 -7.81 17.33 -53.09
N SER A 364 -8.57 17.99 -52.21
CA SER A 364 -8.43 19.43 -51.97
C SER A 364 -9.07 19.83 -50.65
N GLN A 365 -8.69 21.00 -50.15
CA GLN A 365 -9.39 21.68 -49.06
C GLN A 365 -9.51 23.18 -49.36
N SER A 366 -10.45 23.85 -48.69
CA SER A 366 -10.55 25.31 -48.72
C SER A 366 -9.31 25.97 -48.11
N ALA A 367 -9.10 27.24 -48.44
CA ALA A 367 -8.08 28.06 -47.80
C ALA A 367 -8.33 28.21 -46.29
N TYR A 368 -7.29 28.60 -45.56
CA TYR A 368 -7.33 28.96 -44.15
C TYR A 368 -8.05 30.29 -43.95
N PRO A 369 -9.22 30.31 -43.27
CA PRO A 369 -10.02 31.51 -43.18
C PRO A 369 -9.50 32.44 -42.08
N ALA A 370 -9.67 33.75 -42.31
CA ALA A 370 -9.60 34.77 -41.27
C ALA A 370 -11.01 35.33 -41.06
N VAL A 371 -11.50 35.34 -39.82
CA VAL A 371 -12.87 35.72 -39.48
C VAL A 371 -12.87 36.64 -38.28
N ASN A 372 -13.79 37.61 -38.25
CA ASN A 372 -14.06 38.37 -37.04
C ASN A 372 -14.87 37.52 -36.05
N ARG A 373 -14.93 37.96 -34.79
CA ARG A 373 -15.86 37.36 -33.82
C ARG A 373 -17.31 37.47 -34.32
N ASN A 374 -18.07 36.39 -34.13
CA ASN A 374 -19.41 36.10 -34.67
C ASN A 374 -19.49 35.85 -36.19
N GLU A 375 -18.38 35.98 -36.93
CA GLU A 375 -18.35 35.68 -38.36
C GLU A 375 -18.15 34.18 -38.61
N THR A 376 -18.70 33.71 -39.73
CA THR A 376 -18.73 32.31 -40.12
C THR A 376 -17.57 31.99 -41.06
N ALA A 377 -16.75 31.01 -40.68
CA ALA A 377 -15.76 30.36 -41.52
C ALA A 377 -16.43 29.27 -42.39
N TYR A 378 -16.12 29.28 -43.68
CA TYR A 378 -16.58 28.29 -44.66
C TYR A 378 -15.48 27.29 -44.96
N LEU A 379 -15.73 26.02 -44.67
CA LEU A 379 -14.74 24.96 -44.76
C LEU A 379 -15.21 23.89 -45.73
N ASN A 380 -14.31 23.44 -46.59
CA ASN A 380 -14.58 22.41 -47.58
C ASN A 380 -13.40 21.45 -47.68
N LEU A 381 -13.65 20.15 -47.60
CA LEU A 381 -12.68 19.10 -47.85
C LEU A 381 -13.22 18.16 -48.93
N LYS A 382 -12.37 17.79 -49.88
CA LYS A 382 -12.61 16.72 -50.83
C LYS A 382 -11.57 15.62 -50.63
N ILE A 383 -12.04 14.38 -50.52
CA ILE A 383 -11.21 13.19 -50.44
C ILE A 383 -11.69 12.14 -51.44
N LYS A 384 -10.76 11.42 -52.07
CA LYS A 384 -11.07 10.36 -53.03
C LYS A 384 -11.10 9.02 -52.33
N ASN A 385 -12.11 8.21 -52.58
CA ASN A 385 -12.16 6.83 -52.15
C ASN A 385 -11.14 6.01 -52.96
N THR A 386 -10.06 5.56 -52.30
CA THR A 386 -9.04 4.71 -52.90
C THR A 386 -9.12 3.27 -52.37
N GLY A 387 -10.12 2.99 -51.55
CA GLY A 387 -10.40 1.66 -51.04
C GLY A 387 -11.25 0.83 -52.02
N THR A 388 -11.74 -0.31 -51.54
CA THR A 388 -12.61 -1.22 -52.31
C THR A 388 -14.06 -1.22 -51.83
N ALA A 389 -14.37 -0.58 -50.70
CA ALA A 389 -15.73 -0.41 -50.22
C ALA A 389 -16.33 0.90 -50.71
N THR A 390 -17.56 0.85 -51.19
CA THR A 390 -18.40 2.02 -51.37
C THR A 390 -18.70 2.65 -50.00
N TRP A 391 -18.50 3.95 -49.87
CA TRP A 391 -18.85 4.70 -48.66
C TRP A 391 -20.32 5.08 -48.71
N ASP A 392 -21.01 5.02 -47.59
CA ASP A 392 -22.41 5.37 -47.43
C ASP A 392 -22.57 6.44 -46.34
N SER A 393 -23.79 6.61 -45.80
CA SER A 393 -24.10 7.57 -44.75
C SER A 393 -23.37 7.35 -43.42
N SER A 394 -22.67 6.22 -43.23
CA SER A 394 -21.81 6.01 -42.06
C SER A 394 -20.49 6.77 -42.14
N MET A 395 -20.11 7.28 -43.33
CA MET A 395 -18.88 8.05 -43.54
C MET A 395 -19.03 9.51 -43.10
N HIS A 396 -18.15 9.92 -42.19
CA HIS A 396 -18.11 11.27 -41.64
C HIS A 396 -16.68 11.83 -41.59
N LEU A 397 -16.58 13.14 -41.39
CA LEU A 397 -15.34 13.78 -40.97
C LEU A 397 -15.48 14.12 -39.48
N GLY A 398 -14.59 13.59 -38.65
CA GLY A 398 -14.61 13.78 -37.20
C GLY A 398 -13.50 14.70 -36.71
N THR A 399 -13.72 15.37 -35.58
CA THR A 399 -12.69 16.19 -34.89
C THR A 399 -11.59 15.31 -34.28
N ASP A 400 -10.32 15.70 -34.46
CA ASP A 400 -9.14 14.94 -33.97
C ASP A 400 -8.17 15.81 -33.13
N ARG A 401 -7.07 15.20 -32.65
CA ARG A 401 -6.09 15.74 -31.67
C ARG A 401 -6.76 16.10 -30.34
N GLY A 402 -7.36 15.05 -29.78
CA GLY A 402 -8.47 15.09 -28.83
C GLY A 402 -9.66 14.47 -29.54
N ARG A 403 -9.59 13.17 -29.85
CA ARG A 403 -10.62 12.48 -30.63
C ARG A 403 -11.99 12.76 -30.05
N ASP A 404 -12.96 13.00 -30.93
CA ASP A 404 -14.33 13.30 -30.56
C ASP A 404 -14.52 14.59 -29.72
N ARG A 405 -13.50 15.45 -29.66
CA ARG A 405 -13.57 16.74 -28.96
C ARG A 405 -14.59 17.66 -29.61
N ILE A 406 -15.39 18.29 -28.76
CA ILE A 406 -16.25 19.39 -29.14
C ILE A 406 -15.39 20.63 -29.38
N THR A 407 -15.36 21.12 -30.63
CA THR A 407 -14.62 22.34 -30.99
C THR A 407 -15.14 23.58 -30.23
N GLY A 408 -14.22 24.51 -29.93
CA GLY A 408 -14.55 25.79 -29.30
C GLY A 408 -15.28 26.77 -30.22
N PHE A 409 -15.26 26.52 -31.54
CA PHE A 409 -16.07 27.26 -32.50
C PHE A 409 -17.55 26.85 -32.42
N VAL A 410 -18.44 27.79 -32.76
CA VAL A 410 -19.88 27.52 -32.87
C VAL A 410 -20.13 26.76 -34.18
N ARG A 411 -20.49 25.49 -34.07
CA ARG A 411 -20.88 24.62 -35.19
C ARG A 411 -22.17 25.15 -35.82
N ARG A 412 -22.22 25.27 -37.15
CA ARG A 412 -23.38 25.84 -37.88
C ARG A 412 -23.99 24.80 -38.81
N GLU A 413 -23.47 24.65 -40.03
CA GLU A 413 -24.06 23.79 -41.07
C GLU A 413 -23.32 22.44 -41.20
N ASN A 414 -24.08 21.40 -41.54
CA ASN A 414 -23.62 20.04 -41.87
C ASN A 414 -22.88 19.29 -40.77
N TRP A 415 -23.13 19.65 -39.52
CA TRP A 415 -22.75 18.85 -38.36
C TRP A 415 -23.88 17.88 -38.01
N SER A 416 -23.67 16.57 -38.17
CA SER A 416 -24.64 15.53 -37.75
C SER A 416 -24.61 15.29 -36.24
N SER A 417 -23.49 15.62 -35.59
CA SER A 417 -23.34 15.60 -34.13
C SER A 417 -22.34 16.69 -33.70
N PRO A 418 -22.12 16.92 -32.39
CA PRO A 418 -21.12 17.89 -31.93
C PRO A 418 -19.68 17.68 -32.43
N ASN A 419 -19.37 16.51 -32.98
CA ASN A 419 -18.04 16.10 -33.42
C ASN A 419 -18.04 15.34 -34.77
N ARG A 420 -19.14 15.38 -35.53
CA ARG A 420 -19.27 14.72 -36.84
C ARG A 420 -19.78 15.70 -37.89
N ILE A 421 -19.08 15.77 -39.01
CA ILE A 421 -19.50 16.46 -40.23
C ILE A 421 -19.98 15.42 -41.24
N THR A 422 -21.17 15.64 -41.78
CA THR A 422 -21.81 14.75 -42.75
C THR A 422 -21.13 14.83 -44.12
N MET A 423 -20.91 13.68 -44.75
CA MET A 423 -20.56 13.59 -46.17
C MET A 423 -21.75 14.06 -47.02
N LEU A 424 -21.51 14.84 -48.09
CA LEU A 424 -22.60 15.37 -48.90
C LEU A 424 -23.21 14.34 -49.87
N GLU A 425 -22.39 13.43 -50.37
CA GLU A 425 -22.81 12.35 -51.24
C GLU A 425 -23.55 11.26 -50.44
N SER A 426 -24.61 10.71 -51.01
CA SER A 426 -25.34 9.59 -50.40
C SER A 426 -24.57 8.27 -50.50
N SER A 427 -23.65 8.17 -51.45
CA SER A 427 -22.79 7.03 -51.72
C SER A 427 -21.55 7.47 -52.50
N VAL A 428 -20.38 6.90 -52.20
CA VAL A 428 -19.12 7.17 -52.91
C VAL A 428 -18.40 5.87 -53.22
N ALA A 429 -18.46 5.43 -54.47
CA ALA A 429 -17.83 4.20 -54.93
C ALA A 429 -16.28 4.32 -54.96
N PRO A 430 -15.55 3.19 -55.00
CA PRO A 430 -14.10 3.20 -55.27
C PRO A 430 -13.75 4.05 -56.50
N GLY A 431 -12.82 4.99 -56.33
CA GLY A 431 -12.40 5.94 -57.36
C GLY A 431 -13.18 7.26 -57.39
N GLU A 432 -14.31 7.37 -56.69
CA GLU A 432 -15.10 8.60 -56.61
C GLU A 432 -14.60 9.52 -55.49
N THR A 433 -15.10 10.77 -55.48
CA THR A 433 -14.71 11.80 -54.51
C THR A 433 -15.86 12.12 -53.57
N ALA A 434 -15.60 12.08 -52.27
CA ALA A 434 -16.48 12.59 -51.24
C ALA A 434 -16.19 14.06 -50.95
N THR A 435 -17.23 14.80 -50.58
CA THR A 435 -17.19 16.21 -50.20
C THR A 435 -17.73 16.38 -48.78
N PHE A 436 -16.95 17.04 -47.94
CA PHE A 436 -17.38 17.54 -46.63
C PHE A 436 -17.37 19.06 -46.69
N ARG A 437 -18.55 19.68 -46.64
CA ARG A 437 -18.71 21.13 -46.56
C ARG A 437 -19.36 21.47 -45.25
N PHE A 438 -18.76 22.32 -44.44
CA PHE A 438 -19.28 22.68 -43.13
C PHE A 438 -18.89 24.09 -42.76
N THR A 439 -19.61 24.64 -41.79
CA THR A 439 -19.38 25.99 -41.30
C THR A 439 -19.21 26.01 -39.79
N MET A 440 -18.35 26.92 -39.34
CA MET A 440 -18.05 27.18 -37.94
C MET A 440 -17.96 28.69 -37.73
N ALA A 441 -18.50 29.23 -36.64
CA ALA A 441 -18.40 30.65 -36.33
C ALA A 441 -17.55 30.88 -35.08
N ALA A 442 -16.70 31.91 -35.09
CA ALA A 442 -15.96 32.31 -33.90
C ALA A 442 -16.95 32.91 -32.88
N PRO A 443 -17.07 32.38 -31.65
CA PRO A 443 -17.97 32.98 -30.67
C PRO A 443 -17.49 34.38 -30.23
N SER A 444 -18.41 35.20 -29.73
CA SER A 444 -18.15 36.59 -29.33
C SER A 444 -17.07 36.75 -28.25
N ASN A 445 -16.83 35.72 -27.45
CA ASN A 445 -15.84 35.67 -26.38
C ASN A 445 -14.54 34.96 -26.77
N MET A 446 -14.38 34.53 -28.03
CA MET A 446 -13.14 33.92 -28.49
C MET A 446 -12.02 34.96 -28.51
N VAL A 447 -10.85 34.61 -27.99
CA VAL A 447 -9.69 35.51 -27.97
C VAL A 447 -9.13 35.64 -29.40
N PRO A 448 -8.72 36.82 -29.87
CA PRO A 448 -8.04 36.94 -31.16
C PRO A 448 -6.78 36.07 -31.21
N GLY A 449 -6.55 35.41 -32.35
CA GLY A 449 -5.43 34.48 -32.53
C GLY A 449 -5.70 33.42 -33.59
N THR A 450 -4.68 32.61 -33.88
CA THR A 450 -4.78 31.50 -34.84
C THR A 450 -5.06 30.19 -34.11
N TYR A 451 -6.18 29.56 -34.46
CA TYR A 451 -6.63 28.29 -33.91
C TYR A 451 -6.47 27.19 -34.95
N LYS A 452 -5.67 26.18 -34.62
CA LYS A 452 -5.44 25.04 -35.50
C LYS A 452 -6.42 23.90 -35.19
N GLU A 453 -7.38 23.68 -36.07
CA GLU A 453 -8.44 22.68 -35.91
C GLU A 453 -8.17 21.45 -36.77
N TYR A 454 -8.08 20.28 -36.14
CA TYR A 454 -7.74 19.01 -36.78
C TYR A 454 -8.96 18.12 -37.01
N PHE A 455 -8.98 17.46 -38.15
CA PHE A 455 -10.06 16.58 -38.57
C PHE A 455 -9.54 15.30 -39.20
N ARG A 456 -10.33 14.23 -39.13
CA ARG A 456 -9.97 12.92 -39.66
C ARG A 456 -11.21 12.16 -40.13
N PRO A 457 -11.19 11.51 -41.31
CA PRO A 457 -12.33 10.72 -41.77
C PRO A 457 -12.57 9.51 -40.86
N VAL A 458 -13.85 9.19 -40.64
CA VAL A 458 -14.31 8.10 -39.79
C VAL A 458 -15.52 7.42 -40.42
N VAL A 459 -15.51 6.09 -40.41
CA VAL A 459 -16.69 5.28 -40.70
C VAL A 459 -17.27 4.87 -39.36
N ASP A 460 -18.39 5.51 -38.98
CA ASP A 460 -18.99 5.30 -37.67
C ASP A 460 -19.39 3.84 -37.46
N GLY A 461 -19.13 3.33 -36.25
CA GLY A 461 -19.31 1.90 -35.93
C GLY A 461 -18.24 0.97 -36.54
N ILE A 462 -17.32 1.47 -37.37
CA ILE A 462 -16.23 0.69 -37.95
C ILE A 462 -14.87 1.19 -37.49
N ALA A 463 -14.37 2.32 -38.00
CA ALA A 463 -13.02 2.80 -37.70
C ALA A 463 -12.75 4.23 -38.17
N TRP A 464 -11.76 4.87 -37.55
CA TRP A 464 -11.11 6.08 -38.07
C TRP A 464 -10.11 5.69 -39.18
N LEU A 465 -10.16 6.37 -40.33
CA LEU A 465 -9.31 6.07 -41.49
C LEU A 465 -7.89 6.60 -41.26
N ASN A 466 -6.92 6.36 -42.15
CA ASN A 466 -5.53 6.81 -41.95
C ASN A 466 -5.44 8.31 -41.60
N ASP A 467 -4.56 8.71 -40.69
CA ASP A 467 -4.32 10.13 -40.40
C ASP A 467 -3.26 10.68 -41.36
N ILE A 468 -3.63 11.69 -42.14
CA ILE A 468 -2.71 12.43 -43.01
C ILE A 468 -2.49 13.87 -42.53
N GLY A 469 -3.02 14.23 -41.36
CA GLY A 469 -2.91 15.55 -40.77
C GLY A 469 -3.78 16.60 -41.47
N ILE A 470 -5.08 16.34 -41.66
CA ILE A 470 -6.02 17.34 -42.19
C ILE A 470 -6.32 18.39 -41.11
N TYR A 471 -6.10 19.66 -41.44
CA TYR A 471 -6.40 20.78 -40.54
C TYR A 471 -6.70 22.08 -41.26
N TRP A 472 -7.27 23.02 -40.51
CA TRP A 472 -7.32 24.44 -40.85
C TRP A 472 -6.69 25.27 -39.75
N ASP A 473 -5.85 26.24 -40.15
CA ASP A 473 -5.55 27.39 -39.30
C ASP A 473 -6.66 28.42 -39.48
N ILE A 474 -7.43 28.67 -38.43
CA ILE A 474 -8.52 29.66 -38.43
C ILE A 474 -8.05 30.85 -37.63
N THR A 475 -7.85 31.99 -38.30
CA THR A 475 -7.42 33.22 -37.64
C THR A 475 -8.65 34.03 -37.21
N VAL A 476 -8.76 34.29 -35.91
CA VAL A 476 -9.80 35.14 -35.34
C VAL A 476 -9.22 36.54 -35.15
N LEU A 477 -9.84 37.53 -35.81
CA LEU A 477 -9.42 38.94 -35.81
C LEU A 477 -10.00 39.74 -34.63
#